data_AF-A0A946BRX2-F1
#
_entry.id   AF-A0A946BRX2-F1
#
_cell.length_a   1.000
_cell.length_b   1.000
_cell.length_c   1.000
_cell.angle_alpha   90.00
_cell.angle_beta   90.00
_cell.angle_gamma   90.00
#
_symmetry.space_group_name_H-M   'P 1'
#
loop_
_entity.id
_entity.type
_entity.pdbx_description
1 polymer ?
#
loop_
_entity_poly.entity_id
_entity_poly.type
_entity_poly.pdbx_seq_one_letter_code
_entity_poly.pdbx_strand_id
1 'polypeptide(L)' 'ILKSLGFSSVRLLTNNPKKIAMMEANGITVSERVPLKVGRNEHNTDYLDVKAKKSGHLF' A
#
# COMPACT_ATOMS: atom_id res chain seq x y z
N ILE A 1 13.28 8.87 5.62
CA ILE A 1 12.28 9.96 5.56
C ILE A 1 11.27 9.86 6.70
N LEU A 2 10.34 8.91 6.75
CA LEU A 2 9.33 8.89 7.82
C LEU A 2 9.94 8.72 9.23
N LYS A 3 10.93 7.84 9.39
CA LYS A 3 11.69 7.69 10.64
C LYS A 3 12.49 8.96 11.01
N SER A 4 13.05 9.65 10.01
CA SER A 4 13.77 10.92 10.24
C SER A 4 12.84 12.09 10.57
N LEU A 5 11.55 11.97 10.21
CA LEU A 5 10.49 12.88 10.64
C LEU A 5 9.92 12.51 12.04
N GLY A 6 10.45 11.47 12.69
CA GLY A 6 10.05 11.05 14.03
C GLY A 6 8.86 10.10 14.09
N PHE A 7 8.35 9.61 12.96
CA PHE A 7 7.23 8.66 12.95
C PHE A 7 7.71 7.23 13.23
N SER A 8 7.07 6.58 14.20
CA SER A 8 7.29 5.17 14.56
C SER A 8 6.17 4.24 14.06
N SER A 9 4.98 4.78 13.80
CA SER A 9 3.84 4.01 13.28
C SER A 9 3.00 4.80 12.27
N VAL A 10 2.34 4.08 11.36
CA VAL A 10 1.48 4.66 10.32
C VAL A 10 0.24 3.81 10.06
N ARG A 11 -0.88 4.49 9.75
CA ARG A 11 -2.03 3.88 9.07
C ARG A 11 -1.76 3.95 7.58
N LEU A 12 -1.44 2.83 6.96
CA LEU A 12 -0.93 2.79 5.59
C LEU A 12 -2.07 2.61 4.59
N LEU A 13 -2.34 3.64 3.79
CA LEU A 13 -3.28 3.59 2.69
C LEU A 13 -2.66 2.86 1.49
N THR A 14 -2.85 1.54 1.39
CA THR A 14 -2.26 0.72 0.31
C THR A 14 -3.06 -0.54 0.02
N ASN A 15 -3.07 -0.93 -1.25
CA ASN A 15 -3.53 -2.27 -1.67
C ASN A 15 -2.37 -3.25 -1.85
N ASN A 16 -1.12 -2.77 -1.90
CA ASN A 16 0.05 -3.60 -2.15
C ASN A 16 0.64 -4.12 -0.83
N PRO A 17 0.63 -5.45 -0.58
CA PRO A 17 1.22 -6.03 0.63
C PRO A 17 2.73 -5.82 0.72
N LYS A 18 3.45 -5.69 -0.42
CA LYS A 18 4.90 -5.41 -0.42
C LYS A 18 5.23 -4.08 0.26
N LYS A 19 4.32 -3.08 0.18
CA LYS A 19 4.52 -1.80 0.87
C LYS A 19 4.40 -1.93 2.38
N ILE A 20 3.59 -2.86 2.89
CA ILE A 20 3.48 -3.12 4.33
C ILE A 20 4.79 -3.71 4.84
N ALA A 21 5.26 -4.78 4.20
CA ALA A 21 6.53 -5.43 4.55
C ALA A 21 7.72 -4.45 4.47
N MET A 22 7.74 -3.55 3.49
CA MET A 22 8.78 -2.53 3.38
C MET A 22 8.74 -1.53 4.55
N MET A 23 7.56 -1.11 5.02
CA MET A 23 7.46 -0.21 6.17
C MET A 23 7.96 -0.89 7.44
N GLU A 24 7.56 -2.14 7.68
CA GLU A 24 8.00 -2.92 8.83
C GLU A 24 9.51 -3.16 8.82
N ALA A 25 10.08 -3.53 7.66
CA ALA A 25 11.52 -3.70 7.49
C ALA A 25 12.32 -2.42 7.74
N ASN A 26 11.71 -1.24 7.54
CA ASN A 26 12.31 0.06 7.84
C ASN A 26 12.07 0.51 9.30
N GLY A 27 11.50 -0.36 10.13
CA GLY A 27 11.23 -0.10 11.54
C GLY A 27 10.06 0.85 11.77
N ILE A 28 9.11 0.89 10.82
CA ILE A 28 7.86 1.63 10.96
C ILE A 28 6.72 0.63 11.08
N THR A 29 6.04 0.65 12.22
CA THR A 29 4.90 -0.22 12.47
C THR A 29 3.72 0.20 11.61
N VAL A 30 3.17 -0.72 10.83
CA VAL A 30 1.90 -0.50 10.13
C VAL A 30 0.77 -0.87 11.10
N SER A 31 0.21 0.11 11.79
CA SER A 31 -0.83 -0.12 12.80
C SER A 31 -2.17 -0.50 12.18
N GLU A 32 -2.41 -0.07 10.95
CA GLU A 32 -3.60 -0.40 10.19
C GLU A 32 -3.30 -0.32 8.69
N ARG A 33 -3.78 -1.29 7.93
CA ARG A 33 -3.88 -1.18 6.48
C ARG A 33 -5.23 -0.55 6.14
N VAL A 34 -5.20 0.63 5.54
CA VAL A 34 -6.40 1.25 4.96
C VAL A 34 -6.46 0.88 3.47
N PRO A 35 -7.50 0.19 2.98
CA PRO A 35 -7.63 -0.11 1.56
C PRO A 35 -7.75 1.18 0.75
N LEU A 36 -6.94 1.31 -0.30
CA LEU A 36 -7.09 2.42 -1.23
C LEU A 36 -8.29 2.12 -2.14
N LYS A 37 -9.43 2.78 -1.89
CA LYS A 37 -10.60 2.74 -2.76
C LYS A 37 -10.32 3.55 -4.04
N VAL A 38 -9.65 2.92 -5.00
CA VAL A 38 -9.62 3.41 -6.38
C VAL A 38 -10.92 2.99 -7.05
N GLY A 39 -11.79 3.96 -7.35
CA GLY A 39 -12.92 3.72 -8.25
C GLY A 39 -12.39 3.15 -9.57
N ARG A 40 -12.99 2.05 -10.04
CA ARG A 40 -12.75 1.54 -11.39
C ARG A 40 -13.41 2.53 -12.35
N ASN A 41 -12.58 3.28 -13.08
CA ASN A 41 -13.02 4.11 -14.19
C ASN A 41 -12.43 3.50 -15.48
N GLU A 42 -13.10 3.70 -16.61
CA GLU A 42 -12.81 3.05 -17.89
C GLU A 42 -11.34 3.22 -18.35
N HIS A 43 -10.71 4.35 -17.97
CA HIS A 43 -9.30 4.66 -18.27
C HIS A 43 -8.26 3.95 -17.39
N ASN A 44 -8.67 3.33 -16.29
CA ASN A 44 -7.77 2.78 -15.28
C ASN A 44 -7.80 1.24 -15.25
N THR A 45 -8.67 0.61 -16.05
CA THR A 45 -8.95 -0.82 -16.06
C THR A 45 -7.72 -1.64 -16.43
N ASP A 46 -7.06 -1.30 -17.53
CA ASP A 46 -5.86 -2.02 -18.00
C ASP A 46 -4.67 -1.86 -17.04
N TYR A 47 -4.50 -0.67 -16.46
CA TYR A 47 -3.47 -0.41 -15.46
C TYR A 47 -3.73 -1.20 -14.16
N LEU A 48 -5.00 -1.29 -13.73
CA LEU A 48 -5.39 -2.04 -12.54
C LEU A 48 -5.22 -3.55 -12.74
N ASP A 49 -5.47 -4.08 -13.93
CA ASP A 49 -5.28 -5.50 -14.24
C ASP A 49 -3.81 -5.89 -14.27
N VAL A 50 -2.97 -5.07 -14.92
CA VAL A 50 -1.50 -5.25 -14.88
C VAL A 50 -0.98 -5.16 -13.44
N LYS A 51 -1.49 -4.21 -12.65
CA LYS A 51 -1.09 -4.01 -11.25
C LYS A 51 -1.58 -5.13 -10.33
N ALA A 52 -2.76 -5.70 -10.58
CA ALA A 52 -3.31 -6.83 -9.84
C ALA A 52 -2.48 -8.10 -10.06
N LYS A 53 -2.16 -8.40 -11.33
CA LYS A 53 -1.38 -9.58 -11.70
C LYS A 53 0.06 -9.53 -11.17
N LYS A 54 0.63 -8.33 -11.02
CA LYS A 54 2.02 -8.13 -10.52
C LYS A 54 2.14 -8.02 -9.00
N SER A 55 1.05 -7.72 -8.29
CA SER A 55 1.11 -7.29 -6.86
C SER A 55 0.47 -8.25 -5.87
N GLY A 56 -0.25 -9.30 -6.30
CA GLY A 56 -0.88 -10.26 -5.38
C GLY A 56 -1.82 -9.55 -4.40
N HIS A 57 -2.80 -8.81 -4.92
CA HIS A 57 -3.68 -7.99 -4.10
C HIS A 57 -4.45 -8.84 -3.07
N LEU A 58 -4.36 -8.43 -1.80
CA LEU A 58 -5.30 -8.81 -0.75
C LEU A 58 -6.53 -7.89 -0.93
N PHE A 59 -7.64 -8.42 -1.42
CA PHE A 59 -8.91 -7.69 -1.42
C PHE A 59 -9.37 -7.45 0.02
#